data_AF-A0A7V7QMF2-F1
#
_entry.id   AF-A0A7V7QMF2-F1
#
_cell.length_a   1.000
_cell.length_b   1.000
_cell.length_c   1.000
_cell.angle_alpha   90.00
_cell.angle_beta   90.00
_cell.angle_gamma   90.00
#
_symmetry.space_group_name_H-M   'P 1'
#
loop_
_entity.id
_entity.type
_entity.pdbx_description
1 polymer ?
#
loop_
_entity_poly.entity_id
_entity_poly.type
_entity_poly.pdbx_seq_one_letter_code
_entity_poly.pdbx_strand_id
1 'polypeptide(L)'
;MNVNSSKKSFMALVLCAALILVLSFSYLYIFSNSNHHCSKHECPVCEQIQIAEHIIEQVKNAIITIAVLCMTVFFICHLLDMTYVLLVKDSLVKRKVRLNN
;
A
#
# COMPACT_ATOMS: atom_id res chain seq x y z
N MET A 1 8.27 11.90 -12.88
CA MET A 1 8.32 10.87 -13.95
C MET A 1 7.04 10.99 -14.79
N ASN A 2 7.13 11.58 -15.99
CA ASN A 2 5.96 11.80 -16.84
C ASN A 2 5.65 10.52 -17.63
N VAL A 3 4.45 10.02 -17.42
CA VAL A 3 4.03 8.67 -17.74
C VAL A 3 2.77 8.84 -18.59
N ASN A 4 2.94 8.87 -19.92
CA ASN A 4 1.87 8.98 -20.94
C ASN A 4 0.58 8.22 -20.51
N SER A 5 -0.44 8.99 -20.14
CA SER A 5 -1.61 8.58 -19.34
C SER A 5 -2.36 7.37 -19.90
N SER A 6 -2.48 7.20 -21.21
CA SER A 6 -3.32 6.16 -21.82
C SER A 6 -2.68 4.77 -21.87
N LYS A 7 -1.36 4.67 -22.11
CA LYS A 7 -0.66 3.37 -22.23
C LYS A 7 -0.28 2.79 -20.87
N LYS A 8 -0.04 3.65 -19.87
CA LYS A 8 0.30 3.20 -18.52
C LYS A 8 -0.90 2.76 -17.70
N SER A 9 -2.09 3.29 -17.97
CA SER A 9 -3.32 2.77 -17.39
C SER A 9 -3.60 1.35 -17.87
N PHE A 10 -3.34 1.03 -19.13
CA PHE A 10 -3.50 -0.33 -19.66
C PHE A 10 -2.49 -1.31 -19.03
N MET A 11 -1.22 -0.94 -18.92
CA MET A 11 -0.22 -1.77 -18.24
C MET A 11 -0.54 -1.98 -16.74
N ALA A 12 -1.02 -0.95 -16.06
CA ALA A 12 -1.48 -1.06 -14.68
C ALA A 12 -2.69 -2.01 -14.56
N LEU A 13 -3.66 -1.91 -15.46
CA LEU A 13 -4.81 -2.82 -15.52
C LEU A 13 -4.38 -4.27 -15.77
N VAL A 14 -3.44 -4.49 -16.69
CA VAL A 14 -2.89 -5.82 -16.98
C VAL A 14 -2.17 -6.39 -15.76
N LEU A 15 -1.36 -5.58 -15.06
CA LEU A 15 -0.70 -5.99 -13.82
C LEU A 15 -1.71 -6.30 -12.71
N CYS A 16 -2.72 -5.47 -12.52
CA CYS A 16 -3.79 -5.73 -11.55
C CYS A 16 -4.56 -7.00 -11.89
N ALA A 17 -4.93 -7.20 -13.16
CA ALA A 17 -5.60 -8.42 -13.61
C ALA A 17 -4.72 -9.66 -13.41
N ALA A 18 -3.43 -9.57 -13.71
CA ALA A 18 -2.47 -10.64 -13.47
C ALA A 18 -2.35 -10.97 -11.96
N LEU A 19 -2.28 -9.96 -11.09
CA LEU A 19 -2.23 -10.15 -9.64
C LEU A 19 -3.51 -10.82 -9.12
N ILE A 20 -4.68 -10.36 -9.55
CA ILE A 20 -5.98 -10.96 -9.17
C ILE A 20 -6.03 -12.41 -9.62
N LEU A 21 -5.58 -12.69 -10.84
CA LEU A 21 -5.56 -14.03 -11.41
C LEU A 21 -4.62 -14.95 -10.64
N VAL A 22 -3.39 -14.50 -10.34
CA VAL A 22 -2.42 -15.25 -9.52
C VAL A 22 -2.99 -15.54 -8.13
N LEU A 23 -3.53 -14.53 -7.43
CA LEU A 23 -4.12 -14.72 -6.10
C LEU A 23 -5.32 -15.69 -6.14
N SER A 24 -6.16 -15.60 -7.17
CA SER A 24 -7.31 -16.49 -7.35
C SER A 24 -6.87 -17.93 -7.60
N PHE A 25 -5.88 -18.15 -8.46
CA PHE A 25 -5.31 -19.48 -8.70
C PHE A 25 -4.63 -20.05 -7.47
N SER A 26 -3.87 -19.23 -6.72
CA SER A 26 -3.27 -19.61 -5.44
C SER A 26 -4.35 -20.06 -4.45
N TYR A 27 -5.44 -19.31 -4.32
CA TYR A 27 -6.54 -19.66 -3.42
C TYR A 27 -7.26 -20.94 -3.85
N LEU A 28 -7.57 -21.09 -5.15
CA LEU A 28 -8.19 -22.29 -5.70
C LEU A 28 -7.28 -23.53 -5.54
N TYR A 29 -5.97 -23.36 -5.68
CA TYR A 29 -5.00 -24.43 -5.49
C TYR A 29 -4.98 -24.91 -4.03
N ILE A 30 -4.97 -23.98 -3.07
CA ILE A 30 -5.05 -24.30 -1.64
C ILE A 30 -6.38 -24.99 -1.32
N PHE A 31 -7.50 -24.46 -1.82
CA PHE A 31 -8.83 -25.03 -1.61
C PHE A 31 -8.98 -26.44 -2.19
N SER A 32 -8.50 -26.66 -3.42
CA SER A 32 -8.55 -27.97 -4.07
C SER A 32 -7.67 -29.01 -3.37
N ASN A 33 -6.62 -28.57 -2.68
CA ASN A 33 -5.68 -29.44 -1.97
C ASN A 33 -5.87 -29.40 -0.45
N SER A 34 -6.96 -28.80 0.06
CA SER A 34 -7.21 -28.67 1.51
C SER A 34 -7.46 -30.01 2.21
N ASN A 35 -7.89 -31.03 1.44
CA ASN A 35 -8.11 -32.40 1.92
C ASN A 35 -6.94 -33.34 1.54
N HIS A 36 -5.77 -32.78 1.22
CA HIS A 36 -4.62 -33.58 0.86
C HIS A 36 -4.11 -34.35 2.09
N HIS A 37 -4.27 -35.68 2.09
CA HIS A 37 -3.61 -36.56 3.05
C HIS A 37 -2.09 -36.50 2.80
N CYS A 38 -1.38 -35.72 3.61
CA CYS A 38 0.06 -35.59 3.52
C CYS A 38 0.72 -36.93 3.89
N SER A 39 1.23 -37.65 2.90
CA SER A 39 2.11 -38.79 3.14
C SER A 39 3.47 -38.26 3.57
N LYS A 40 3.97 -38.75 4.69
CA LYS A 40 5.02 -38.14 5.51
C LYS A 40 6.41 -38.24 4.86
N HIS A 41 6.67 -37.48 3.79
CA HIS A 41 8.01 -37.07 3.30
C HIS A 41 7.83 -36.06 2.16
N GLU A 42 8.48 -34.89 2.27
CA GLU A 42 8.69 -33.88 1.21
C GLU A 42 7.62 -33.85 0.09
N CYS A 43 6.40 -33.43 0.45
CA CYS A 43 5.33 -33.32 -0.54
C CYS A 43 5.51 -32.01 -1.34
N PRO A 44 5.75 -32.08 -2.67
CA PRO A 44 5.94 -30.89 -3.49
C PRO A 44 4.68 -30.00 -3.54
N VAL A 45 3.49 -30.57 -3.33
CA VAL A 45 2.22 -29.82 -3.26
C VAL A 45 2.19 -28.90 -2.04
N CYS A 46 2.64 -29.37 -0.88
CA CYS A 46 2.67 -28.58 0.35
C CYS A 46 3.66 -27.41 0.26
N GLU A 47 4.80 -27.61 -0.40
CA GLU A 47 5.76 -26.53 -0.65
C GLU A 47 5.18 -25.43 -1.55
N GLN A 48 4.49 -25.81 -2.63
CA GLN A 48 3.83 -24.85 -3.51
C GLN A 48 2.70 -24.09 -2.80
N ILE A 49 1.96 -24.74 -1.89
CA ILE A 49 0.98 -24.07 -1.01
C ILE A 49 1.67 -23.04 -0.12
N GLN A 50 2.77 -23.40 0.54
CA GLN A 50 3.50 -22.49 1.42
C GLN A 50 4.04 -21.27 0.66
N ILE A 51 4.55 -21.47 -0.56
CA ILE A 51 5.01 -20.37 -1.43
C ILE A 51 3.83 -19.47 -1.80
N ALA A 52 2.68 -20.05 -2.18
CA ALA A 52 1.47 -19.30 -2.51
C ALA A 52 0.96 -18.45 -1.33
N GLU A 53 0.94 -19.02 -0.12
CA GLU A 53 0.59 -18.28 1.10
C GLU A 53 1.56 -17.12 1.36
N HIS A 54 2.86 -17.37 1.21
CA HIS A 54 3.87 -16.32 1.42
C HIS A 54 3.68 -15.15 0.45
N ILE A 55 3.35 -15.43 -0.83
CA ILE A 55 3.07 -14.38 -1.82
C ILE A 55 1.85 -13.55 -1.40
N ILE A 56 0.77 -14.20 -0.94
CA ILE A 56 -0.44 -13.52 -0.46
C ILE A 56 -0.10 -12.60 0.72
N GLU A 57 0.68 -13.09 1.69
CA GLU A 57 1.08 -12.30 2.86
C GLU A 57 1.98 -11.11 2.50
N GLN A 58 2.92 -11.30 1.58
CA GLN A 58 3.79 -10.24 1.09
C GLN A 58 2.98 -9.11 0.42
N VAL A 59 2.02 -9.47 -0.45
CA VAL A 59 1.14 -8.48 -1.10
C VAL A 59 0.30 -7.74 -0.07
N LYS A 60 -0.29 -8.45 0.90
CA LYS A 60 -1.05 -7.84 2.00
C LYS A 60 -0.19 -6.84 2.77
N ASN A 61 1.02 -7.24 3.17
CA ASN A 61 1.92 -6.38 3.91
C ASN A 61 2.36 -5.16 3.10
N ALA A 62 2.63 -5.32 1.80
CA ALA A 62 2.97 -4.22 0.91
C ALA A 62 1.84 -3.17 0.81
N ILE A 63 0.58 -3.62 0.73
CA ILE A 63 -0.57 -2.69 0.70
C ILE A 63 -0.66 -1.91 2.02
N ILE A 64 -0.52 -2.60 3.15
CA ILE A 64 -0.59 -1.98 4.48
C ILE A 64 0.54 -0.97 4.67
N THR A 65 1.78 -1.30 4.30
CA THR A 65 2.92 -0.39 4.45
C THR A 65 2.75 0.88 3.63
N ILE A 66 2.29 0.76 2.38
CA ILE A 66 1.99 1.91 1.52
C ILE A 66 0.89 2.78 2.14
N ALA A 67 -0.19 2.17 2.65
CA ALA A 67 -1.28 2.90 3.30
C ALA A 67 -0.79 3.69 4.52
N VAL A 68 0.01 3.06 5.40
CA VAL A 68 0.60 3.71 6.57
C VAL A 68 1.53 4.87 6.17
N LEU A 69 2.37 4.68 5.14
CA LEU A 69 3.22 5.74 4.60
C LEU A 69 2.40 6.93 4.09
N CYS A 70 1.34 6.69 3.33
CA CYS A 70 0.46 7.77 2.87
C CYS A 70 -0.21 8.53 4.03
N MET A 71 -0.71 7.80 5.03
CA MET A 71 -1.36 8.41 6.19
C MET A 71 -0.38 9.23 7.04
N THR A 72 0.84 8.75 7.24
CA THR A 72 1.86 9.47 8.00
C THR A 72 2.28 10.76 7.29
N VAL A 73 2.52 10.72 5.98
CA VAL A 73 2.82 11.92 5.17
C VAL A 73 1.67 12.92 5.24
N PHE A 74 0.43 12.46 5.04
CA PHE A 74 -0.76 13.32 5.13
C PHE A 74 -0.88 14.01 6.50
N PHE A 75 -0.68 13.25 7.57
CA PHE A 75 -0.74 13.78 8.93
C PHE A 75 0.34 14.82 9.20
N ILE A 76 1.58 14.57 8.76
CA ILE A 76 2.69 15.53 8.90
C ILE A 76 2.38 16.82 8.13
N CYS A 77 1.94 16.73 6.88
CA CYS A 77 1.55 17.90 6.09
C CYS A 77 0.47 18.73 6.78
N HIS A 78 -0.56 18.06 7.31
CA HIS A 78 -1.64 18.74 8.01
C HIS A 78 -1.17 19.42 9.31
N LEU A 79 -0.26 18.80 10.06
CA LEU A 79 0.36 19.43 11.24
C LEU A 79 1.19 20.66 10.87
N LEU A 80 1.96 20.59 9.78
CA LEU A 80 2.74 21.73 9.28
C LEU A 80 1.84 22.89 8.84
N ASP A 81 0.75 22.61 8.12
CA ASP A 81 -0.21 23.64 7.73
C ASP A 81 -0.87 24.30 8.94
N MET A 82 -1.31 23.50 9.92
CA MET A 82 -1.91 24.03 11.15
C MET A 82 -0.94 24.88 11.95
N THR A 83 0.30 24.43 12.10
CA THR A 83 1.35 25.21 12.79
C THR A 83 1.69 26.50 12.04
N TYR A 84 1.79 26.46 10.70
CA TYR A 84 1.97 27.65 9.87
C TYR A 84 0.84 28.67 10.06
N VAL A 85 -0.41 28.21 10.00
CA VAL A 85 -1.59 29.07 10.19
C VAL A 85 -1.61 29.70 11.59
N LEU A 86 -1.29 28.93 12.63
CA LEU A 86 -1.21 29.45 14.00
C LEU A 86 -0.08 30.48 14.15
N LEU A 87 1.11 30.19 13.64
CA LEU A 87 2.28 31.07 13.72
C LEU A 87 2.05 32.39 12.97
N VAL A 88 1.45 32.34 11.77
CA VAL A 88 1.13 33.53 10.97
C VAL A 88 0.01 34.35 11.64
N LYS A 89 -1.02 33.69 12.20
CA LYS A 89 -2.11 34.38 12.91
C LYS A 89 -1.63 35.06 14.19
N ASP A 90 -0.79 34.41 15.00
CA ASP A 90 -0.25 35.03 16.21
C ASP A 90 0.85 36.08 15.92
N SER A 91 1.62 35.95 14.83
CA SER A 91 2.77 36.84 14.57
C SER A 91 2.45 38.19 13.93
N LEU A 92 1.46 38.30 13.02
CA LEU A 92 1.27 39.53 12.23
C LEU A 92 0.04 40.37 12.62
N VAL A 93 -1.05 39.75 13.06
CA VAL A 93 -2.29 40.49 13.36
C VAL A 93 -2.40 40.86 14.83
N LYS A 94 -1.88 40.01 15.74
CA LYS A 94 -1.93 40.22 17.20
C LYS A 94 -0.88 41.24 17.66
N ARG A 95 0.32 41.18 17.07
CA ARG A 95 1.30 42.27 17.14
C ARG A 95 0.88 43.31 16.11
N LYS A 96 -0.04 44.19 16.50
CA LYS A 96 -0.37 45.45 15.78
C LYS A 96 0.84 46.41 15.82
N VAL A 97 2.03 45.92 15.49
CA VAL A 97 3.29 46.65 15.44
C VAL A 97 3.16 47.54 14.21
N ARG A 98 2.87 48.81 14.45
CA ARG A 98 3.02 49.81 13.40
C ARG A 98 4.49 49.80 13.01
N LEU A 99 4.76 49.49 11.75
CA LEU A 99 6.02 49.77 11.11
C LEU A 99 6.13 51.30 11.05
N ASN A 100 6.57 51.92 12.14
CA ASN A 100 6.86 53.34 12.18
C ASN A 100 8.37 53.50 12.27
N ASN A 101 8.94 53.82 11.12
CA ASN A 101 10.31 54.27 10.86
C ASN A 101 11.43 53.31 11.31
#